data_AF-A0A8X8H5K2-F1
#
_entry.id   AF-A0A8X8H5K2-F1
#
_cell.length_a   1.000
_cell.length_b   1.000
_cell.length_c   1.000
_cell.angle_alpha   90.00
_cell.angle_beta   90.00
_cell.angle_gamma   90.00
#
_symmetry.space_group_name_H-M   'P 1'
#
loop_
_entity.id
_entity.type
_entity.pdbx_description
1 polymer ?
#
loop_
_entity_poly.entity_id
_entity_poly.type
_entity_poly.pdbx_seq_one_letter_code
_entity_poly.pdbx_strand_id
1 'polypeptide(L)'
;MMNTAGDYSALFEAFRDARTAYVRLSEKGHGRSDRDLARDPDYIQLYRSGVQIAVIGGQAAIAGAIDSLCETDAAPREATRAELQRFWSGMGTWQQTAGQRLM
;
A
#
# COMPACT_ATOMS: atom_id res chain seq x y z
N MET A 1 25.50 -4.31 5.41
CA MET A 1 24.87 -4.66 6.69
C MET A 1 23.52 -3.98 6.74
N MET A 2 22.43 -4.75 6.79
CA MET A 2 21.06 -4.25 6.91
C MET A 2 20.89 -3.55 8.26
N ASN A 3 20.52 -2.27 8.26
CA ASN A 3 20.20 -1.53 9.47
C ASN A 3 18.75 -1.85 9.87
N THR A 4 18.53 -3.08 10.32
CA THR A 4 17.21 -3.69 10.51
C THR A 4 16.27 -2.84 11.35
N ALA A 5 16.76 -2.20 12.43
CA ALA A 5 15.91 -1.37 13.28
C ALA A 5 15.32 -0.14 12.54
N GLY A 6 16.11 0.51 11.68
CA GLY A 6 15.65 1.67 10.89
C GLY A 6 14.64 1.29 9.82
N ASP A 7 14.87 0.16 9.15
CA ASP A 7 13.98 -0.36 8.10
C ASP A 7 12.63 -0.80 8.70
N TYR A 8 12.62 -1.43 9.88
CA TYR A 8 11.39 -1.79 10.58
C TYR A 8 10.57 -0.56 11.02
N SER A 9 11.21 0.46 11.58
CA SER A 9 10.51 1.70 11.95
C SER A 9 9.93 2.40 10.72
N ALA A 10 10.70 2.49 9.63
CA ALA A 10 10.22 3.09 8.38
C ALA A 10 9.05 2.31 7.76
N LEU A 11 9.10 0.97 7.82
CA LEU A 11 8.02 0.10 7.35
C LEU A 11 6.74 0.29 8.19
N PHE A 12 6.88 0.37 9.52
CA PHE A 12 5.76 0.57 10.42
C PHE A 12 5.09 1.93 10.23
N GLU A 13 5.88 3.01 10.09
CA GLU A 13 5.35 4.34 9.84
C GLU A 13 4.64 4.40 8.48
N ALA A 14 5.23 3.81 7.43
CA ALA A 14 4.58 3.72 6.12
C ALA A 14 3.25 2.97 6.19
N PHE A 15 3.19 1.86 6.94
CA PHE A 15 1.95 1.12 7.18
C PHE A 15 0.91 1.94 7.95
N ARG A 16 1.32 2.66 9.00
CA ARG A 16 0.41 3.52 9.78
C ARG A 16 -0.22 4.59 8.88
N ASP A 17 0.59 5.23 8.05
CA ASP A 17 0.12 6.26 7.13
C ASP A 17 -0.81 5.67 6.04
N ALA A 18 -0.48 4.49 5.51
CA ALA A 18 -1.36 3.75 4.60
C ALA A 18 -2.71 3.47 5.26
N ARG A 19 -2.73 3.02 6.52
CA ARG A 19 -3.96 2.75 7.26
C ARG A 19 -4.81 4.00 7.45
N THR A 20 -4.20 5.11 7.89
CA THR A 20 -4.92 6.37 8.06
C THR A 20 -5.51 6.87 6.74
N ALA A 21 -4.74 6.80 5.65
CA ALA A 21 -5.19 7.19 4.33
C ALA A 21 -6.33 6.28 3.83
N TYR A 22 -6.22 4.97 4.04
CA TYR A 22 -7.25 4.00 3.64
C TYR A 22 -8.56 4.26 4.37
N VAL A 23 -8.55 4.44 5.69
CA VAL A 23 -9.77 4.73 6.47
C VAL A 23 -10.50 5.97 5.93
N ARG A 24 -9.76 7.06 5.69
CA ARG A 24 -10.33 8.29 5.11
C ARG A 24 -10.85 8.09 3.69
N LEU A 25 -10.18 7.26 2.90
CA LEU A 25 -10.62 6.96 1.54
C LEU A 25 -11.91 6.12 1.55
N SER A 26 -12.01 5.14 2.44
CA SER A 26 -13.19 4.30 2.63
C SER A 26 -14.41 5.09 3.11
N GLU A 27 -14.22 6.11 3.97
CA GLU A 27 -15.28 7.05 4.37
C GLU A 27 -15.89 7.83 3.18
N LYS A 28 -15.15 7.98 2.08
CA LYS A 28 -15.62 8.62 0.84
C LYS A 28 -16.33 7.65 -0.11
N GLY A 29 -16.39 6.38 0.24
CA GLY A 29 -17.02 5.32 -0.54
C GLY A 29 -16.05 4.55 -1.44
N HIS A 30 -16.29 3.24 -1.51
CA HIS A 30 -15.55 2.30 -2.35
C HIS A 30 -15.97 2.38 -3.83
N GLY A 31 -15.15 1.78 -4.71
CA GLY A 31 -15.52 1.61 -6.12
C GLY A 31 -15.43 2.87 -6.98
N ARG A 32 -14.71 3.89 -6.49
CA ARG A 32 -14.45 5.12 -7.24
C ARG A 32 -13.61 4.87 -8.49
N SER A 33 -13.80 5.70 -9.50
CA SER A 33 -13.04 5.60 -10.75
C SER A 33 -11.57 5.97 -10.54
N ASP A 34 -10.66 5.41 -11.34
CA ASP A 34 -9.22 5.77 -11.26
C ASP A 34 -8.99 7.27 -11.48
N ARG A 35 -9.83 7.91 -12.29
CA ARG A 35 -9.78 9.36 -12.54
C ARG A 35 -10.08 10.17 -11.27
N ASP A 36 -11.06 9.74 -10.49
CA ASP A 36 -11.43 10.41 -9.24
C ASP A 36 -10.41 10.14 -8.15
N LEU A 37 -9.90 8.91 -8.09
CA LEU A 37 -8.84 8.50 -7.16
C LEU A 37 -7.55 9.28 -7.42
N ALA A 38 -7.14 9.47 -8.67
CA ALA A 38 -5.92 10.20 -9.03
C ALA A 38 -5.88 11.66 -8.54
N ARG A 39 -7.03 12.24 -8.18
CA ARG A 39 -7.16 13.59 -7.64
C ARG A 39 -7.40 13.62 -6.13
N ASP A 40 -7.64 12.45 -5.53
CA ASP A 40 -7.93 12.34 -4.11
C ASP A 40 -6.62 12.34 -3.29
N PRO A 41 -6.43 13.30 -2.37
CA PRO A 41 -5.21 13.36 -1.57
C PRO A 41 -4.99 12.12 -0.70
N ASP A 42 -6.06 11.46 -0.23
CA ASP A 42 -5.93 10.26 0.59
C ASP A 42 -5.53 9.05 -0.27
N TYR A 43 -6.01 8.96 -1.51
CA TYR A 43 -5.52 7.96 -2.46
C TYR A 43 -4.04 8.18 -2.80
N ILE A 44 -3.63 9.44 -3.05
CA ILE A 44 -2.22 9.77 -3.31
C ILE A 44 -1.33 9.38 -2.13
N GLN A 45 -1.77 9.64 -0.90
CA GLN A 45 -1.05 9.25 0.31
C GLN A 45 -0.98 7.71 0.44
N LEU A 46 -2.10 7.02 0.26
CA LEU A 46 -2.18 5.56 0.28
C LEU A 46 -1.23 4.92 -0.74
N TYR A 47 -1.17 5.49 -1.95
CA TYR A 47 -0.28 5.06 -3.01
C TYR A 47 1.19 5.25 -2.62
N ARG A 48 1.56 6.44 -2.14
CA ARG A 48 2.93 6.75 -1.70
C ARG A 48 3.41 5.83 -0.57
N SER A 49 2.55 5.58 0.41
CA SER A 49 2.83 4.64 1.50
C SER A 49 3.02 3.22 0.98
N GLY A 50 2.19 2.76 0.03
CA GLY A 50 2.36 1.47 -0.65
C GLY A 50 3.71 1.35 -1.36
N VAL A 51 4.13 2.40 -2.08
CA VAL A 51 5.46 2.43 -2.72
C VAL A 51 6.58 2.30 -1.69
N GLN A 52 6.51 3.01 -0.56
CA GLN A 52 7.52 2.92 0.49
C GLN A 52 7.57 1.52 1.12
N ILE A 53 6.42 0.89 1.37
CA ILE A 53 6.33 -0.49 1.86
C ILE A 53 6.99 -1.46 0.87
N ALA A 54 6.71 -1.32 -0.43
CA ALA A 54 7.31 -2.15 -1.46
C ALA A 54 8.83 -1.93 -1.59
N VAL A 55 9.32 -0.69 -1.45
CA VAL A 55 10.74 -0.37 -1.48
C VAL A 55 11.50 -0.96 -0.28
N ILE A 56 10.88 -1.05 0.89
CA ILE A 56 11.54 -1.57 2.09
C ILE A 56 11.45 -3.09 2.17
N GLY A 57 10.24 -3.65 1.99
CA GLY A 57 9.96 -5.07 2.27
C GLY A 57 9.45 -5.88 1.08
N GLY A 58 9.42 -5.30 -0.11
CA GLY A 58 9.06 -5.99 -1.35
C GLY A 58 7.63 -6.53 -1.36
N GLN A 59 7.40 -7.57 -2.17
CA GLN A 59 6.10 -8.22 -2.35
C GLN A 59 5.53 -8.78 -1.03
N ALA A 60 6.38 -9.32 -0.15
CA ALA A 60 5.94 -9.90 1.12
C ALA A 60 5.33 -8.83 2.05
N ALA A 61 5.94 -7.65 2.11
CA ALA A 61 5.43 -6.55 2.91
C ALA A 61 4.12 -5.97 2.35
N ILE A 62 3.97 -5.90 1.02
CA ILE A 62 2.70 -5.52 0.39
C ILE A 62 1.60 -6.52 0.74
N ALA A 63 1.86 -7.83 0.64
CA ALA A 63 0.89 -8.86 0.99
C ALA A 63 0.45 -8.75 2.47
N GLY A 64 1.41 -8.62 3.38
CA GLY A 64 1.12 -8.46 4.81
C GLY A 64 0.37 -7.16 5.14
N ALA A 65 0.67 -6.07 4.45
CA ALA A 65 -0.05 -4.81 4.61
C ALA A 65 -1.51 -4.92 4.15
N ILE A 66 -1.78 -5.56 3.01
CA ILE A 66 -3.14 -5.83 2.53
C ILE A 66 -3.90 -6.68 3.54
N ASP A 67 -3.31 -7.79 4.00
CA ASP A 67 -3.93 -8.69 4.97
C ASP A 67 -4.31 -7.95 6.26
N SER A 68 -3.42 -7.10 6.75
CA SER A 68 -3.62 -6.31 7.96
C SER A 68 -4.69 -5.23 7.79
N LEU A 69 -4.74 -4.54 6.64
CA LEU A 69 -5.77 -3.54 6.36
C LEU A 69 -7.17 -4.17 6.26
N CYS A 70 -7.25 -5.34 5.62
CA CYS A 70 -8.49 -6.12 5.52
C CYS A 70 -9.09 -6.53 6.87
N GLU A 71 -8.26 -6.68 7.92
CA GLU A 71 -8.75 -7.03 9.26
C GLU A 71 -9.30 -5.83 10.04
N THR A 72 -9.00 -4.62 9.58
CA THR A 72 -9.38 -3.38 10.26
C THR A 72 -10.58 -2.68 9.64
N ASP A 73 -11.03 -3.15 8.47
CA ASP A 73 -12.13 -2.55 7.72
C ASP A 73 -13.47 -3.20 8.09
N ALA A 74 -14.53 -2.40 8.16
CA ALA A 74 -15.89 -2.88 8.41
C ALA A 74 -16.53 -3.46 7.14
N ALA A 75 -15.98 -3.16 5.96
CA ALA A 75 -16.43 -3.70 4.70
C ALA A 75 -16.13 -5.21 4.56
N PRO A 76 -16.83 -5.94 3.66
CA PRO A 76 -16.54 -7.34 3.41
C PRO A 76 -15.06 -7.54 3.04
N ARG A 77 -14.36 -8.41 3.78
CA ARG A 77 -12.91 -8.66 3.66
C ARG A 77 -12.44 -8.86 2.22
N GLU A 78 -13.24 -9.56 1.41
CA GLU A 78 -12.93 -9.86 0.01
C GLU A 78 -12.99 -8.61 -0.89
N ALA A 79 -13.95 -7.71 -0.64
CA ALA A 79 -14.08 -6.45 -1.39
C ALA A 79 -12.92 -5.50 -1.06
N THR A 80 -12.61 -5.34 0.23
CA THR A 80 -11.44 -4.57 0.72
C THR A 80 -10.14 -5.13 0.13
N ARG A 81 -9.96 -6.46 0.13
CA ARG A 81 -8.79 -7.11 -0.46
C ARG A 81 -8.66 -6.80 -1.95
N ALA A 82 -9.74 -6.99 -2.72
CA ALA A 82 -9.72 -6.76 -4.16
C ALA A 82 -9.41 -5.29 -4.51
N GLU A 83 -9.96 -4.35 -3.75
CA GLU A 83 -9.70 -2.92 -3.92
C GLU A 83 -8.24 -2.56 -3.62
N LEU A 84 -7.71 -3.01 -2.49
CA LEU A 84 -6.29 -2.80 -2.14
C LEU A 84 -5.34 -3.45 -3.14
N GLN A 85 -5.67 -4.66 -3.62
CA GLN A 85 -4.92 -5.33 -4.68
C GLN A 85 -4.93 -4.53 -5.99
N ARG A 86 -6.06 -3.91 -6.35
CA ARG A 86 -6.15 -3.00 -7.50
C ARG A 86 -5.26 -1.78 -7.29
N PHE A 87 -5.31 -1.15 -6.12
CA PHE A 87 -4.56 0.07 -5.83
C PHE A 87 -3.04 -0.14 -5.85
N TRP A 88 -2.58 -1.28 -5.36
CA TRP A 88 -1.14 -1.59 -5.25
C TRP A 88 -0.66 -2.62 -6.27
N SER A 89 -1.44 -2.84 -7.33
CA SER A 89 -1.10 -3.76 -8.41
C SER A 89 0.30 -3.45 -8.98
N GLY A 90 1.15 -4.47 -9.00
CA GLY A 90 2.51 -4.37 -9.53
C GLY A 90 3.54 -3.66 -8.64
N MET A 91 3.17 -3.05 -7.50
CA MET A 91 4.13 -2.33 -6.66
C MET A 91 5.23 -3.24 -6.08
N GLY A 92 4.87 -4.44 -5.61
CA GLY A 92 5.82 -5.35 -5.01
C GLY A 92 6.81 -6.00 -5.99
N THR A 93 6.64 -5.80 -7.30
CA THR A 93 7.59 -6.26 -8.34
C THR A 93 8.53 -5.15 -8.81
N TRP A 94 8.36 -3.89 -8.38
CA TRP A 94 9.18 -2.76 -8.85
C TRP A 94 10.66 -2.88 -8.49
N GLN A 95 10.99 -3.54 -7.38
CA GLN A 95 12.39 -3.83 -7.05
C GLN A 95 13.06 -4.74 -8.09
N GLN A 96 12.31 -5.66 -8.72
CA GLN A 96 12.86 -6.57 -9.74
C GLN A 96 13.13 -5.83 -11.05
N THR A 97 12.29 -4.86 -11.42
CA THR A 97 12.44 -4.09 -12.68
C THR A 97 13.52 -3.02 -12.58
N ALA A 98 13.70 -2.39 -11.41
CA ALA A 98 14.75 -1.39 -11.20
C ALA A 98 16.15 -2.02 -11.16
N GLY A 99 16.29 -3.22 -10.59
CA GLY A 99 17.56 -3.98 -10.57
C GLY A 99 17.96 -4.51 -11.96
N GLN A 100 17.00 -4.84 -12.83
CA GLN A 100 17.26 -5.31 -14.20
C GLN A 100 17.67 -4.20 -15.18
N ARG A 101 17.38 -2.93 -14.89
CA ARG A 101 17.74 -1.79 -15.78
C ARG A 101 19.15 -1.26 -15.55
N LEU A 102 19.85 -1.76 -14.53
CA LEU A 102 21.20 -1.36 -14.14
C LEU A 102 22.24 -2.49 -14.36
N MET A 103 21.85 -3.56 -15.06
CA MET A 103 22.73 -4.58 -15.64
C MET A 103 22.65 -4.52 -17.15
#